data_AF-A0AAU9THI1-F1
#
_entry.id   AF-A0AAU9THI1-F1
#
_cell.length_a   1.000
_cell.length_b   1.000
_cell.length_c   1.000
_cell.angle_alpha   90.00
_cell.angle_beta   90.00
_cell.angle_gamma   90.00
#
_symmetry.space_group_name_H-M   'P 1'
#
loop_
_entity.id
_entity.type
_entity.pdbx_description
1 polymer ?
#
loop_
_entity_poly.entity_id
_entity_poly.type
_entity_poly.pdbx_seq_one_letter_code
_entity_poly.pdbx_strand_id
1 'polypeptide(L)'
;MSRITQTVMSKTKEVASSCHQEFSSDGTKHGTLTSPHYPLAYPPNTHCHYEFFGRGKERIRLLFQDFFLYKSSDGSLSCTNVDSLQAFVNVDGRLENVATFCGVDLPKPIMSNGPKLMLEFRGTHSSRHSRGFKISYSFVENFGITTGRQLKEFPCAFVYNSSEAHNGTFASPNSPGPYPRDTECSYFFHGGQTEKVHLHFTHFDVEGVLPCEAVSASDYVEFSNYMTEDNRYGRYCGQMKEFHVESERNFFKVTFRSNDRLDGTGFKAMYQFLEATDEYQAPIFDKASKSLRLFVELVLLSVIATHLHRQLYH
;
A
#
# COMPACT_ATOMS: atom_id res chain seq x y z
N MET A 1 61.23 35.89 25.34
CA MET A 1 60.92 35.49 23.94
C MET A 1 60.50 34.03 23.94
N SER A 2 59.32 33.78 23.37
CA SER A 2 58.67 32.52 22.98
C SER A 2 58.60 31.32 23.95
N ARG A 3 57.40 31.16 24.52
CA ARG A 3 56.79 29.85 24.82
C ARG A 3 56.40 29.17 23.50
N ILE A 4 56.77 27.90 23.33
CA ILE A 4 56.22 27.04 22.27
C ILE A 4 55.17 26.16 22.93
N THR A 5 53.90 26.49 22.69
CA THR A 5 52.75 25.65 23.02
C THR A 5 52.49 24.78 21.79
N GLN A 6 52.70 23.45 21.89
CA GLN A 6 52.27 22.52 20.87
C GLN A 6 50.77 22.31 20.99
N THR A 7 50.04 22.84 20.00
CA THR A 7 48.60 22.70 19.83
C THR A 7 48.27 21.25 19.51
N VAL A 8 47.59 20.58 20.43
CA VAL A 8 46.92 19.30 20.17
C VAL A 8 45.79 19.57 19.18
N MET A 9 45.90 19.03 17.97
CA MET A 9 44.78 19.02 17.03
C MET A 9 43.67 18.12 17.58
N SER A 10 42.63 18.77 18.11
CA SER A 10 41.34 18.17 18.39
C SER A 10 40.76 17.65 17.07
N LYS A 11 40.75 16.32 16.90
CA LYS A 11 39.84 15.65 15.95
C LYS A 11 38.41 16.03 16.35
N THR A 12 37.77 16.90 15.59
CA THR A 12 36.33 17.13 15.67
C THR A 12 35.64 15.81 15.36
N LYS A 13 35.12 15.18 16.41
CA LYS A 13 34.16 14.08 16.32
C LYS A 13 32.92 14.68 15.66
N GLU A 14 32.63 14.34 14.41
CA GLU A 14 31.34 14.69 13.81
C GLU A 14 30.24 14.10 14.71
N VAL A 15 29.51 14.98 15.38
CA VAL A 15 28.37 14.60 16.19
C VAL A 15 27.28 14.23 15.20
N ALA A 16 27.06 12.94 14.97
CA ALA A 16 25.86 12.46 14.31
C ALA A 16 24.65 13.12 14.98
N SER A 17 23.81 13.81 14.22
CA SER A 17 22.55 14.34 14.75
C SER A 17 21.62 13.15 14.99
N SER A 18 21.70 12.58 16.19
CA SER A 18 20.76 11.55 16.62
C SER A 18 19.40 12.21 16.86
N CYS A 19 18.38 11.76 16.11
CA CYS A 19 17.03 12.36 16.04
C CYS A 19 15.97 11.33 16.44
N HIS A 20 16.20 10.64 17.56
CA HIS A 20 15.25 9.67 18.12
C HIS A 20 13.91 10.31 18.46
N GLN A 21 12.80 9.71 18.00
CA GLN A 21 11.46 10.11 18.42
C GLN A 21 10.58 8.87 18.63
N GLU A 22 9.65 8.99 19.58
CA GLU A 22 8.68 7.95 19.90
C GLU A 22 7.26 8.48 19.74
N PHE A 23 6.40 7.67 19.16
CA PHE A 23 4.99 7.97 18.93
C PHE A 23 4.14 6.89 19.59
N SER A 24 3.28 7.29 20.52
CA SER A 24 2.37 6.36 21.20
C SER A 24 0.91 6.67 20.89
N SER A 25 0.17 5.61 20.62
CA SER A 25 -1.30 5.60 20.46
C SER A 25 -2.06 6.07 21.71
N ASP A 26 -1.37 6.20 22.86
CA ASP A 26 -1.91 6.73 24.11
C ASP A 26 -2.02 8.24 24.12
N GLY A 27 -1.12 8.91 23.40
CA GLY A 27 -1.14 10.36 23.23
C GLY A 27 -2.06 10.76 22.09
N THR A 28 -1.78 10.24 20.89
CA THR A 28 -2.56 10.55 19.69
C THR A 28 -2.72 9.33 18.79
N LYS A 29 -3.88 9.20 18.16
CA LYS A 29 -4.16 8.12 17.19
C LYS A 29 -3.60 8.42 15.79
N HIS A 30 -3.14 9.63 15.54
CA HIS A 30 -2.55 10.01 14.26
C HIS A 30 -1.64 11.22 14.40
N GLY A 31 -0.77 11.43 13.42
CA GLY A 31 0.10 12.59 13.39
C GLY A 31 0.94 12.66 12.14
N THR A 32 1.94 13.51 12.16
CA THR A 32 2.89 13.68 11.06
C THR A 32 4.31 13.52 11.59
N LEU A 33 5.12 12.78 10.85
CA LEU A 33 6.55 12.63 11.03
C LEU A 33 7.26 13.27 9.83
N THR A 34 8.34 14.00 10.08
CA THR A 34 9.20 14.57 9.04
C THR A 34 10.67 14.31 9.32
N SER A 35 11.48 14.27 8.25
CA SER A 35 12.93 14.34 8.39
C SER A 35 13.37 15.64 9.07
N PRO A 36 14.59 15.68 9.66
CA PRO A 36 15.13 16.91 10.25
C PRO A 36 15.13 18.09 9.26
N HIS A 37 14.74 19.27 9.75
CA HIS A 37 14.62 20.53 9.00
C HIS A 37 13.63 20.56 7.83
N TYR A 38 12.84 19.51 7.60
CA TYR A 38 11.83 19.50 6.54
C TYR A 38 10.97 20.79 6.56
N PRO A 39 10.73 21.46 5.42
CA PRO A 39 11.02 21.02 4.04
C PRO A 39 12.42 21.42 3.52
N LEU A 40 13.30 21.94 4.38
CA LEU A 40 14.69 22.18 4.01
C LEU A 40 15.46 20.85 3.95
N ALA A 41 16.63 20.90 3.31
CA ALA A 41 17.49 19.72 3.21
C ALA A 41 17.90 19.19 4.60
N TYR A 42 17.81 17.88 4.78
CA TYR A 42 18.31 17.22 5.99
C TYR A 42 19.85 17.31 6.04
N PRO A 43 20.48 17.40 7.22
CA PRO A 43 21.95 17.46 7.33
C PRO A 43 22.65 16.18 6.84
N PRO A 44 23.91 16.25 6.37
CA PRO A 44 24.71 15.04 6.13
C PRO A 44 25.02 14.34 7.46
N ASN A 45 25.37 13.05 7.41
CA ASN A 45 25.61 12.20 8.57
C ASN A 45 24.45 12.17 9.58
N THR A 46 23.20 12.30 9.08
CA THR A 46 21.99 12.20 9.89
C THR A 46 21.66 10.73 10.16
N HIS A 47 21.33 10.41 11.41
CA HIS A 47 20.87 9.08 11.80
C HIS A 47 19.70 9.19 12.78
N CYS A 48 18.49 8.93 12.29
CA CYS A 48 17.26 8.99 13.11
C CYS A 48 16.66 7.61 13.31
N HIS A 49 16.07 7.40 14.49
CA HIS A 49 15.18 6.28 14.77
C HIS A 49 13.81 6.83 15.15
N TYR A 50 12.76 6.25 14.60
CA TYR A 50 11.39 6.62 14.92
C TYR A 50 10.63 5.36 15.32
N GLU A 51 10.15 5.32 16.56
CA GLU A 51 9.43 4.16 17.08
C GLU A 51 7.96 4.47 17.28
N PHE A 52 7.10 3.56 16.86
CA PHE A 52 5.65 3.69 16.97
C PHE A 52 5.08 2.57 17.84
N PHE A 53 4.27 2.94 18.82
CA PHE A 53 3.69 2.03 19.82
C PHE A 53 2.15 2.14 19.85
N GLY A 54 1.50 1.14 19.26
CA GLY A 54 0.06 0.90 19.35
C GLY A 54 -0.35 0.10 20.60
N ARG A 55 -1.65 -0.02 20.84
CA ARG A 55 -2.23 -0.89 21.87
C ARG A 55 -3.15 -1.96 21.28
N GLY A 56 -3.25 -3.09 21.97
CA GLY A 56 -4.22 -4.14 21.63
C GLY A 56 -4.12 -4.62 20.18
N LYS A 57 -5.20 -4.44 19.41
CA LYS A 57 -5.31 -4.85 18.01
C LYS A 57 -4.80 -3.80 17.00
N GLU A 58 -4.32 -2.65 17.49
CA GLU A 58 -3.90 -1.56 16.61
C GLU A 58 -2.68 -1.93 15.76
N ARG A 59 -2.67 -1.39 14.55
CA ARG A 59 -1.57 -1.41 13.60
C ARG A 59 -1.18 0.01 13.23
N ILE A 60 0.08 0.20 12.91
CA ILE A 60 0.63 1.49 12.51
C ILE A 60 0.57 1.54 11.00
N ARG A 61 -0.17 2.50 10.46
CA ARG A 61 -0.21 2.78 9.02
C ARG A 61 0.49 4.08 8.71
N LEU A 62 1.45 4.02 7.79
CA LEU A 62 2.25 5.13 7.31
C LEU A 62 1.83 5.51 5.89
N LEU A 63 1.52 6.78 5.67
CA LEU A 63 1.19 7.36 4.37
C LEU A 63 2.21 8.43 4.02
N PHE A 64 2.98 8.18 2.97
CA PHE A 64 3.98 9.11 2.46
C PHE A 64 3.30 10.26 1.71
N GLN A 65 3.56 11.49 2.15
CA GLN A 65 3.04 12.72 1.53
C GLN A 65 4.09 13.40 0.65
N ASP A 66 5.36 13.27 1.02
CA ASP A 66 6.51 13.77 0.28
C ASP A 66 7.72 12.87 0.56
N PHE A 67 8.54 12.65 -0.45
CA PHE A 67 9.72 11.80 -0.35
C PHE A 67 10.78 12.21 -1.38
N PHE A 68 11.92 12.71 -0.89
CA PHE A 68 13.06 13.08 -1.69
C PHE A 68 14.34 12.90 -0.86
N LEU A 69 14.94 11.73 -1.00
CA LEU A 69 16.27 11.41 -0.49
C LEU A 69 17.30 11.49 -1.61
N TYR A 70 18.54 11.85 -1.25
CA TYR A 70 19.64 11.83 -2.20
C TYR A 70 19.94 10.40 -2.64
N LYS A 71 20.04 10.20 -3.96
CA LYS A 71 20.47 8.95 -4.58
C LYS A 71 21.42 9.32 -5.72
N SER A 72 22.65 8.80 -5.69
CA SER A 72 23.61 9.01 -6.78
C SER A 72 23.10 8.41 -8.08
N SER A 73 23.38 9.05 -9.20
CA SER A 73 22.92 8.65 -10.54
C SER A 73 23.74 7.51 -11.16
N ASP A 74 24.18 6.55 -10.36
CA ASP A 74 24.95 5.38 -10.86
C ASP A 74 24.08 4.37 -11.61
N GLY A 75 22.77 4.64 -11.72
CA GLY A 75 21.80 3.77 -12.38
C GLY A 75 21.38 2.57 -11.53
N SER A 76 21.88 2.44 -10.29
CA SER A 76 21.49 1.36 -9.39
C SER A 76 20.04 1.54 -8.94
N LEU A 77 19.21 0.52 -9.16
CA LEU A 77 17.87 0.46 -8.57
C LEU A 77 17.93 0.19 -7.06
N SER A 78 19.06 -0.31 -6.55
CA SER A 78 19.22 -0.64 -5.14
C SER A 78 19.38 0.60 -4.27
N CYS A 79 18.78 0.56 -3.08
CA CYS A 79 18.97 1.55 -2.03
C CYS A 79 20.16 1.22 -1.11
N THR A 80 21.12 0.43 -1.59
CA THR A 80 22.32 0.05 -0.82
C THR A 80 23.32 1.20 -0.85
N ASN A 81 23.88 1.56 0.31
CA ASN A 81 24.91 2.60 0.48
C ASN A 81 24.53 4.02 0.01
N VAL A 82 23.22 4.31 -0.05
CA VAL A 82 22.69 5.66 -0.33
C VAL A 82 21.84 6.13 0.85
N ASP A 83 21.42 7.39 0.81
CA ASP A 83 20.48 7.89 1.80
C ASP A 83 19.18 7.12 1.72
N SER A 84 18.75 6.58 2.86
CA SER A 84 17.66 5.63 2.90
C SER A 84 16.81 5.77 4.15
N LEU A 85 15.52 5.50 3.97
CA LEU A 85 14.56 5.30 5.05
C LEU A 85 14.15 3.83 5.05
N GLN A 86 14.41 3.14 6.15
CA GLN A 86 14.12 1.73 6.32
C GLN A 86 12.94 1.56 7.27
N ALA A 87 12.05 0.62 6.97
CA ALA A 87 10.92 0.26 7.82
C ALA A 87 11.09 -1.15 8.36
N PHE A 88 10.85 -1.29 9.66
CA PHE A 88 10.98 -2.55 10.38
C PHE A 88 9.71 -2.88 11.16
N VAL A 89 9.35 -4.16 11.16
CA VAL A 89 8.23 -4.69 11.94
C VAL A 89 8.69 -5.86 12.79
N ASN A 90 7.87 -6.32 13.72
CA ASN A 90 8.21 -7.45 14.58
C ASN A 90 7.53 -8.72 14.06
N VAL A 91 8.30 -9.67 13.54
CA VAL A 91 7.85 -10.99 13.08
C VAL A 91 8.47 -12.03 14.00
N ASP A 92 7.65 -12.89 14.61
CA ASP A 92 8.11 -13.95 15.53
C ASP A 92 9.11 -13.49 16.61
N GLY A 93 8.91 -12.28 17.13
CA GLY A 93 9.77 -11.70 18.18
C GLY A 93 11.06 -11.05 17.66
N ARG A 94 11.28 -11.02 16.33
CA ARG A 94 12.46 -10.44 15.69
C ARG A 94 12.09 -9.19 14.89
N LEU A 95 13.01 -8.23 14.88
CA LEU A 95 12.87 -7.01 14.10
C LEU A 95 13.31 -7.30 12.66
N GLU A 96 12.36 -7.30 11.73
CA GLU A 96 12.58 -7.62 10.32
C GLU A 96 12.43 -6.37 9.44
N ASN A 97 13.34 -6.18 8.50
CA ASN A 97 13.25 -5.10 7.51
C ASN A 97 12.20 -5.48 6.45
N VAL A 98 11.13 -4.69 6.36
CA VAL A 98 10.03 -4.93 5.39
C VAL A 98 10.13 -4.02 4.18
N ALA A 99 10.85 -2.90 4.29
CA ALA A 99 11.05 -2.01 3.16
C ALA A 99 12.26 -1.10 3.36
N THR A 100 12.93 -0.77 2.24
CA THR A 100 13.98 0.26 2.19
C THR A 100 13.64 1.23 1.06
N PHE A 101 13.54 2.51 1.38
CA PHE A 101 13.19 3.58 0.45
C PHE A 101 14.36 4.53 0.23
N CYS A 102 14.56 4.98 -1.00
CA CYS A 102 15.57 5.97 -1.38
C CYS A 102 15.16 6.70 -2.66
N GLY A 103 15.85 7.80 -3.00
CA GLY A 103 15.55 8.58 -4.20
C GLY A 103 14.28 9.42 -4.07
N VAL A 104 13.54 9.55 -5.17
CA VAL A 104 12.43 10.52 -5.32
C VAL A 104 11.06 9.88 -5.56
N ASP A 105 11.03 8.55 -5.71
CA ASP A 105 9.79 7.83 -5.94
C ASP A 105 8.98 7.82 -4.64
N LEU A 106 7.75 8.34 -4.69
CA LEU A 106 6.87 8.41 -3.53
C LEU A 106 6.48 6.99 -3.09
N PRO A 107 6.87 6.54 -1.88
CA PRO A 107 6.58 5.17 -1.45
C PRO A 107 5.08 4.90 -1.29
N LYS A 108 4.71 3.63 -1.50
CA LYS A 108 3.36 3.15 -1.17
C LYS A 108 3.14 3.13 0.34
N PRO A 109 1.87 3.13 0.80
CA PRO A 109 1.55 2.98 2.22
C PRO A 109 2.23 1.76 2.85
N ILE A 110 2.68 1.87 4.09
CA ILE A 110 3.21 0.74 4.86
C ILE A 110 2.33 0.52 6.08
N MET A 111 2.15 -0.74 6.45
CA MET A 111 1.42 -1.12 7.65
C MET A 111 2.18 -2.18 8.42
N SER A 112 2.23 -2.03 9.75
CA SER A 112 2.79 -3.07 10.62
C SER A 112 1.88 -4.29 10.71
N ASN A 113 2.48 -5.44 10.99
CA ASN A 113 1.79 -6.69 11.34
C ASN A 113 1.27 -6.71 12.79
N GLY A 114 1.52 -5.65 13.57
CA GLY A 114 1.12 -5.56 14.97
C GLY A 114 1.26 -4.16 15.55
N PRO A 115 1.29 -4.02 16.89
CA PRO A 115 1.29 -2.73 17.57
C PRO A 115 2.67 -2.05 17.62
N LYS A 116 3.66 -2.51 16.85
CA LYS A 116 5.00 -1.92 16.81
C LYS A 116 5.48 -1.76 15.37
N LEU A 117 6.10 -0.62 15.10
CA LEU A 117 6.80 -0.31 13.86
C LEU A 117 7.99 0.59 14.19
N MET A 118 9.12 0.37 13.53
CA MET A 118 10.29 1.23 13.63
C MET A 118 10.70 1.72 12.25
N LEU A 119 11.05 3.01 12.15
CA LEU A 119 11.71 3.56 10.98
C LEU A 119 13.14 3.98 11.34
N GLU A 120 14.08 3.68 10.45
CA GLU A 120 15.46 4.13 10.56
C GLU A 120 15.81 4.99 9.35
N PHE A 121 16.20 6.24 9.58
CA PHE A 121 16.67 7.14 8.53
C PHE A 121 18.18 7.30 8.61
N ARG A 122 18.88 7.00 7.51
CA ARG A 122 20.30 7.24 7.34
C ARG A 122 20.52 8.20 6.18
N GLY A 123 20.96 9.41 6.47
CA GLY A 123 21.41 10.39 5.48
C GLY A 123 22.93 10.53 5.56
N THR A 124 23.67 9.77 4.75
CA THR A 124 25.14 9.84 4.71
C THR A 124 25.58 11.07 3.93
N HIS A 125 24.90 11.36 2.83
CA HIS A 125 25.09 12.57 2.05
C HIS A 125 23.97 13.58 2.33
N SER A 126 24.20 14.84 1.99
CA SER A 126 23.13 15.85 2.00
C SER A 126 23.31 16.69 0.74
N SER A 127 22.26 16.74 -0.07
CA SER A 127 22.17 17.65 -1.21
C SER A 127 21.21 18.78 -0.86
N ARG A 128 21.48 20.00 -1.36
CA ARG A 128 20.59 21.16 -1.19
C ARG A 128 19.19 20.94 -1.76
N HIS A 129 19.02 19.94 -2.62
CA HIS A 129 17.73 19.59 -3.22
C HIS A 129 16.99 18.46 -2.47
N SER A 130 17.65 17.77 -1.54
CA SER A 130 17.06 16.62 -0.82
C SER A 130 16.28 17.09 0.40
N ARG A 131 15.06 17.55 0.15
CA ARG A 131 14.10 18.05 1.16
C ARG A 131 13.62 17.02 2.18
N GLY A 132 13.94 15.73 1.98
CA GLY A 132 13.68 14.67 2.94
C GLY A 132 12.30 14.06 2.78
N PHE A 133 11.60 13.78 3.88
CA PHE A 133 10.30 13.12 3.83
C PHE A 133 9.28 13.75 4.78
N LYS A 134 8.01 13.60 4.41
CA LYS A 134 6.84 13.87 5.25
C LYS A 134 5.90 12.69 5.20
N ILE A 135 5.59 12.12 6.36
CA ILE A 135 4.79 10.91 6.52
C ILE A 135 3.65 11.22 7.48
N SER A 136 2.41 10.92 7.09
CA SER A 136 1.30 10.84 8.04
C SER A 136 1.21 9.44 8.61
N TYR A 137 1.21 9.32 9.93
CA TYR A 137 1.03 8.05 10.62
C TYR A 137 -0.34 7.99 11.30
N SER A 138 -0.87 6.78 11.45
CA SER A 138 -2.10 6.51 12.20
C SER A 138 -2.05 5.14 12.85
N PHE A 139 -2.68 5.03 14.02
CA PHE A 139 -2.92 3.78 14.72
C PHE A 139 -4.35 3.33 14.39
N VAL A 140 -4.49 2.20 13.71
CA VAL A 140 -5.75 1.74 13.11
C VAL A 140 -6.03 0.28 13.44
N GLU A 141 -7.30 -0.06 13.62
CA GLU A 141 -7.75 -1.44 13.81
C GLU A 141 -8.43 -2.02 12.55
N ASN A 142 -8.72 -1.19 11.55
CA ASN A 142 -9.46 -1.55 10.35
C ASN A 142 -8.58 -2.05 9.20
N PHE A 143 -7.29 -2.33 9.45
CA PHE A 143 -6.36 -2.84 8.43
C PHE A 143 -6.23 -1.92 7.19
N GLY A 144 -6.61 -0.64 7.31
CA GLY A 144 -6.66 0.30 6.20
C GLY A 144 -7.82 0.05 5.22
N ILE A 145 -8.73 -0.87 5.54
CA ILE A 145 -9.93 -1.19 4.76
C ILE A 145 -11.06 -0.28 5.23
N THR A 146 -11.65 0.45 4.29
CA THR A 146 -12.73 1.43 4.55
C THR A 146 -14.07 1.04 3.92
N THR A 147 -14.15 -0.13 3.30
CA THR A 147 -15.37 -0.67 2.68
C THR A 147 -15.91 -1.83 3.50
N GLY A 148 -17.22 -2.05 3.41
CA GLY A 148 -17.91 -3.03 4.24
C GLY A 148 -17.95 -2.63 5.71
N ARG A 149 -18.68 -3.41 6.49
CA ARG A 149 -18.81 -3.22 7.94
C ARG A 149 -17.82 -4.12 8.67
N GLN A 150 -16.89 -3.54 9.42
CA GLN A 150 -15.93 -4.30 10.21
C GLN A 150 -16.62 -5.02 11.39
N LEU A 151 -16.29 -6.30 11.59
CA LEU A 151 -16.66 -7.08 12.77
C LEU A 151 -15.54 -7.02 13.81
N LYS A 152 -15.77 -6.30 14.92
CA LYS A 152 -14.73 -6.01 15.93
C LYS A 152 -14.39 -7.21 16.80
N GLU A 153 -15.26 -8.22 16.80
CA GLU A 153 -15.09 -9.46 17.56
C GLU A 153 -13.90 -10.26 17.01
N PHE A 154 -13.68 -10.20 15.69
CA PHE A 154 -12.57 -10.86 15.01
C PHE A 154 -11.35 -9.92 14.88
N PRO A 155 -10.15 -10.45 14.63
CA PRO A 155 -8.97 -9.62 14.35
C PRO A 155 -9.17 -8.79 13.07
N CYS A 156 -9.48 -9.44 11.95
CA CYS A 156 -9.73 -8.80 10.66
C CYS A 156 -10.90 -9.46 9.97
N ALA A 157 -12.07 -8.83 10.01
CA ALA A 157 -13.26 -9.34 9.35
C ALA A 157 -14.18 -8.20 8.88
N PHE A 158 -14.70 -8.32 7.65
CA PHE A 158 -15.58 -7.33 7.04
C PHE A 158 -16.80 -8.00 6.42
N VAL A 159 -17.97 -7.38 6.59
CA VAL A 159 -19.25 -7.84 6.05
C VAL A 159 -19.72 -6.89 4.96
N TYR A 160 -20.18 -7.47 3.86
CA TYR A 160 -20.81 -6.80 2.74
C TYR A 160 -22.19 -7.42 2.55
N ASN A 161 -23.24 -6.60 2.59
CA ASN A 161 -24.63 -7.06 2.50
C ASN A 161 -25.30 -6.42 1.28
N SER A 162 -26.03 -7.21 0.49
CA SER A 162 -26.71 -6.69 -0.70
C SER A 162 -27.78 -5.66 -0.35
N SER A 163 -28.37 -5.75 0.85
CA SER A 163 -29.32 -4.75 1.36
C SER A 163 -28.69 -3.39 1.65
N GLU A 164 -27.35 -3.32 1.82
CA GLU A 164 -26.61 -2.08 2.03
C GLU A 164 -26.06 -1.54 0.72
N ALA A 165 -25.48 -2.41 -0.11
CA ALA A 165 -24.97 -2.07 -1.44
C ALA A 165 -24.91 -3.32 -2.35
N HIS A 166 -25.55 -3.24 -3.51
CA HIS A 166 -25.53 -4.32 -4.51
C HIS A 166 -24.17 -4.51 -5.21
N ASN A 167 -23.28 -3.51 -5.18
CA ASN A 167 -21.93 -3.63 -5.71
C ASN A 167 -20.95 -2.74 -4.94
N GLY A 168 -19.67 -2.98 -5.16
CA GLY A 168 -18.62 -2.17 -4.54
C GLY A 168 -17.23 -2.73 -4.77
N THR A 169 -16.31 -2.36 -3.89
CA THR A 169 -14.92 -2.84 -3.93
C THR A 169 -14.45 -3.31 -2.57
N PHE A 170 -13.53 -4.26 -2.58
CA PHE A 170 -12.79 -4.71 -1.40
C PHE A 170 -11.35 -4.99 -1.81
N ALA A 171 -10.45 -4.98 -0.84
CA ALA A 171 -9.02 -5.11 -1.08
C ALA A 171 -8.35 -5.76 0.12
N SER A 172 -7.14 -6.27 -0.11
CA SER A 172 -6.24 -6.72 0.94
C SER A 172 -5.93 -5.58 1.92
N PRO A 173 -5.51 -5.92 3.16
CA PRO A 173 -4.98 -4.95 4.10
C PRO A 173 -3.95 -4.01 3.48
N ASN A 174 -3.94 -2.75 3.92
CA ASN A 174 -3.00 -1.71 3.50
C ASN A 174 -2.95 -1.36 2.00
N SER A 175 -3.85 -1.88 1.17
CA SER A 175 -3.93 -1.52 -0.26
C SER A 175 -3.93 0.00 -0.48
N PRO A 176 -3.18 0.55 -1.47
CA PRO A 176 -2.39 -0.14 -2.51
C PRO A 176 -0.93 -0.41 -2.12
N GLY A 177 -0.60 -0.41 -0.83
CA GLY A 177 0.71 -0.85 -0.33
C GLY A 177 0.76 -2.37 -0.11
N PRO A 178 1.94 -2.91 0.22
CA PRO A 178 2.07 -4.31 0.58
C PRO A 178 1.22 -4.66 1.79
N TYR A 179 0.64 -5.85 1.78
CA TYR A 179 -0.12 -6.33 2.94
C TYR A 179 0.83 -6.68 4.10
N PRO A 180 0.40 -6.57 5.36
CA PRO A 180 1.20 -7.01 6.49
C PRO A 180 1.37 -8.52 6.51
N ARG A 181 2.54 -8.97 6.95
CA ARG A 181 2.83 -10.37 7.30
C ARG A 181 1.98 -10.85 8.48
N ASP A 182 1.90 -12.17 8.68
CA ASP A 182 1.14 -12.82 9.76
C ASP A 182 -0.31 -12.31 9.90
N THR A 183 -0.99 -12.10 8.78
CA THR A 183 -2.31 -11.49 8.75
C THR A 183 -3.31 -12.44 8.09
N GLU A 184 -4.40 -12.72 8.82
CA GLU A 184 -5.56 -13.43 8.29
C GLU A 184 -6.77 -12.50 8.32
N CYS A 185 -7.38 -12.28 7.15
CA CYS A 185 -8.54 -11.41 6.97
C CYS A 185 -9.68 -12.14 6.27
N SER A 186 -10.88 -12.05 6.83
CA SER A 186 -12.09 -12.64 6.26
C SER A 186 -13.04 -11.57 5.71
N TYR A 187 -13.57 -11.80 4.52
CA TYR A 187 -14.58 -10.95 3.89
C TYR A 187 -15.85 -11.80 3.66
N PHE A 188 -16.97 -11.37 4.23
CA PHE A 188 -18.23 -12.09 4.18
C PHE A 188 -19.23 -11.33 3.31
N PHE A 189 -19.70 -11.97 2.25
CA PHE A 189 -20.68 -11.43 1.32
C PHE A 189 -22.01 -12.13 1.56
N HIS A 190 -23.04 -11.34 1.89
CA HIS A 190 -24.40 -11.80 2.12
C HIS A 190 -25.32 -11.18 1.07
N GLY A 191 -25.69 -11.98 0.08
CA GLY A 191 -26.73 -11.68 -0.89
C GLY A 191 -28.13 -12.06 -0.39
N GLY A 192 -29.12 -11.53 -1.09
CA GLY A 192 -30.54 -11.87 -1.01
C GLY A 192 -30.80 -13.29 -1.50
N GLN A 193 -31.99 -13.80 -1.23
CA GLN A 193 -32.29 -15.24 -1.33
C GLN A 193 -32.10 -15.83 -2.75
N THR A 194 -32.22 -15.01 -3.77
CA THR A 194 -32.07 -15.38 -5.19
C THR A 194 -30.77 -14.84 -5.80
N GLU A 195 -29.94 -14.13 -5.03
CA GLU A 195 -28.70 -13.55 -5.51
C GLU A 195 -27.53 -14.54 -5.42
N LYS A 196 -26.52 -14.30 -6.24
CA LYS A 196 -25.16 -14.84 -6.16
C LYS A 196 -24.16 -13.70 -6.02
N VAL A 197 -22.98 -14.03 -5.52
CA VAL A 197 -21.86 -13.11 -5.36
C VAL A 197 -20.88 -13.32 -6.49
N HIS A 198 -20.69 -12.29 -7.30
CA HIS A 198 -19.66 -12.27 -8.34
C HIS A 198 -18.51 -11.36 -7.93
N LEU A 199 -17.30 -11.91 -7.92
CA LEU A 199 -16.08 -11.19 -7.58
C LEU A 199 -15.23 -11.02 -8.84
N HIS A 200 -14.72 -9.80 -9.05
CA HIS A 200 -13.81 -9.47 -10.15
C HIS A 200 -12.51 -8.90 -9.58
N PHE A 201 -11.45 -9.69 -9.60
CA PHE A 201 -10.12 -9.26 -9.17
C PHE A 201 -9.45 -8.50 -10.30
N THR A 202 -9.19 -7.21 -10.06
CA THR A 202 -8.55 -6.29 -11.03
C THR A 202 -7.06 -6.12 -10.78
N HIS A 203 -6.62 -6.46 -9.58
CA HIS A 203 -5.21 -6.51 -9.18
C HIS A 203 -5.02 -7.72 -8.27
N PHE A 204 -3.98 -8.52 -8.53
CA PHE A 204 -3.66 -9.69 -7.73
C PHE A 204 -2.15 -9.99 -7.76
N ASP A 205 -1.51 -9.76 -6.62
CA ASP A 205 -0.09 -9.95 -6.36
C ASP A 205 0.08 -10.42 -4.91
N VAL A 206 -0.19 -11.70 -4.70
CA VAL A 206 -0.08 -12.37 -3.40
C VAL A 206 1.14 -13.27 -3.46
N GLU A 207 1.99 -13.24 -2.44
CA GLU A 207 3.22 -14.02 -2.44
C GLU A 207 2.93 -15.53 -2.48
N GLY A 208 3.72 -16.26 -3.27
CA GLY A 208 3.64 -17.71 -3.29
C GLY A 208 3.74 -18.32 -4.67
N VAL A 209 3.68 -19.65 -4.67
CA VAL A 209 3.76 -20.48 -5.86
C VAL A 209 2.58 -21.44 -5.86
N LEU A 210 1.83 -21.46 -6.96
CA LEU A 210 0.73 -22.40 -7.15
C LEU A 210 1.23 -23.84 -6.94
N PRO A 211 0.49 -24.71 -6.21
CA PRO A 211 -0.91 -24.56 -5.78
C PRO A 211 -1.15 -23.84 -4.43
N CYS A 212 -0.20 -23.03 -3.94
CA CYS A 212 -0.33 -22.20 -2.73
C CYS A 212 -0.61 -23.02 -1.46
N GLU A 213 0.15 -24.11 -1.32
CA GLU A 213 -0.01 -25.07 -0.23
C GLU A 213 0.92 -24.75 0.94
N ALA A 214 0.66 -25.39 2.08
CA ALA A 214 1.52 -25.25 3.26
C ALA A 214 2.98 -25.64 2.98
N VAL A 215 3.21 -26.60 2.06
CA VAL A 215 4.56 -27.07 1.68
C VAL A 215 5.35 -25.98 0.93
N SER A 216 4.70 -25.19 0.08
CA SER A 216 5.33 -24.03 -0.57
C SER A 216 5.40 -22.81 0.35
N ALA A 217 4.85 -22.93 1.57
CA ALA A 217 4.70 -21.86 2.54
C ALA A 217 4.20 -20.57 1.91
N SER A 218 3.25 -20.67 0.98
CA SER A 218 2.73 -19.54 0.23
C SER A 218 1.64 -18.81 1.00
N ASP A 219 1.55 -17.50 0.79
CA ASP A 219 0.34 -16.76 1.10
C ASP A 219 -0.77 -17.20 0.16
N TYR A 220 -2.03 -16.94 0.52
CA TYR A 220 -3.14 -17.31 -0.34
C TYR A 220 -4.41 -16.50 -0.11
N VAL A 221 -5.22 -16.48 -1.16
CA VAL A 221 -6.63 -16.16 -1.11
C VAL A 221 -7.42 -17.43 -1.42
N GLU A 222 -8.41 -17.74 -0.59
CA GLU A 222 -9.33 -18.86 -0.79
C GLU A 222 -10.78 -18.40 -0.66
N PHE A 223 -11.68 -19.23 -1.19
CA PHE A 223 -13.09 -18.92 -1.37
C PHE A 223 -13.94 -20.04 -0.81
N SER A 224 -15.08 -19.70 -0.19
CA SER A 224 -15.99 -20.69 0.39
C SER A 224 -17.45 -20.28 0.31
N ASN A 225 -18.31 -21.24 -0.08
CA ASN A 225 -19.77 -21.09 0.00
C ASN A 225 -20.33 -21.32 1.41
N TYR A 226 -19.46 -21.52 2.42
CA TYR A 226 -19.84 -21.80 3.80
C TYR A 226 -19.02 -20.95 4.77
N MET A 227 -19.45 -20.87 6.03
CA MET A 227 -18.67 -20.18 7.07
C MET A 227 -17.31 -20.87 7.34
N THR A 228 -17.28 -22.19 7.13
CA THR A 228 -16.10 -23.07 7.22
C THR A 228 -15.34 -23.13 5.89
N GLU A 229 -14.23 -23.85 5.87
CA GLU A 229 -13.48 -24.14 4.65
C GLU A 229 -14.34 -24.92 3.63
N ASP A 230 -14.06 -24.70 2.34
CA ASP A 230 -14.72 -25.32 1.19
C ASP A 230 -13.66 -25.70 0.16
N ASN A 231 -13.41 -27.00 0.00
CA ASN A 231 -12.36 -27.52 -0.87
C ASN A 231 -12.75 -27.49 -2.36
N ARG A 232 -13.90 -26.91 -2.73
CA ARG A 232 -14.31 -26.77 -4.14
C ARG A 232 -13.50 -25.72 -4.89
N TYR A 233 -13.03 -24.69 -4.20
CA TYR A 233 -12.16 -23.68 -4.80
C TYR A 233 -10.71 -23.97 -4.42
N GLY A 234 -9.81 -23.78 -5.40
CA GLY A 234 -8.37 -23.81 -5.13
C GLY A 234 -7.93 -22.58 -4.34
N ARG A 235 -6.71 -22.63 -3.82
CA ARG A 235 -6.02 -21.45 -3.30
C ARG A 235 -5.37 -20.66 -4.44
N TYR A 236 -5.35 -19.34 -4.28
CA TYR A 236 -4.82 -18.40 -5.27
C TYR A 236 -3.66 -17.61 -4.66
N CYS A 237 -2.54 -17.56 -5.37
CA CYS A 237 -1.33 -16.83 -5.03
C CYS A 237 -0.50 -16.59 -6.29
N GLY A 238 0.63 -15.92 -6.14
CA GLY A 238 1.44 -15.39 -7.23
C GLY A 238 0.85 -14.12 -7.84
N GLN A 239 1.51 -13.66 -8.89
CA GLN A 239 1.02 -12.57 -9.73
C GLN A 239 0.07 -13.12 -10.78
N MET A 240 -1.19 -12.68 -10.73
CA MET A 240 -2.22 -13.11 -11.65
C MET A 240 -2.78 -11.92 -12.44
N LYS A 241 -3.12 -12.17 -13.71
CA LYS A 241 -3.95 -11.23 -14.48
C LYS A 241 -5.35 -11.14 -13.87
N GLU A 242 -6.15 -10.20 -14.33
CA GLU A 242 -7.55 -10.07 -13.91
C GLU A 242 -8.32 -11.40 -14.05
N PHE A 243 -9.16 -11.73 -13.07
CA PHE A 243 -9.97 -12.94 -13.05
C PHE A 243 -11.26 -12.78 -12.25
N HIS A 244 -12.17 -13.73 -12.44
CA HIS A 244 -13.49 -13.74 -11.81
C HIS A 244 -13.71 -15.00 -10.98
N VAL A 245 -14.48 -14.87 -9.90
CA VAL A 245 -14.94 -16.00 -9.08
C VAL A 245 -16.40 -15.76 -8.68
N GLU A 246 -17.24 -16.77 -8.84
CA GLU A 246 -18.67 -16.72 -8.52
C GLU A 246 -19.00 -17.72 -7.41
N SER A 247 -19.90 -17.32 -6.50
CA SER A 247 -20.48 -18.21 -5.50
C SER A 247 -21.60 -19.08 -6.08
N GLU A 248 -21.87 -20.22 -5.43
CA GLU A 248 -22.96 -21.11 -5.85
C GLU A 248 -24.34 -20.59 -5.43
N ARG A 249 -24.38 -19.84 -4.33
CA ARG A 249 -25.60 -19.30 -3.71
C ARG A 249 -25.35 -17.87 -3.21
N ASN A 250 -26.25 -17.37 -2.38
CA ASN A 250 -26.23 -16.02 -1.86
C ASN A 250 -25.19 -15.73 -0.78
N PHE A 251 -24.31 -16.66 -0.45
CA PHE A 251 -23.25 -16.43 0.54
C PHE A 251 -21.89 -16.74 -0.06
N PHE A 252 -20.92 -15.88 0.24
CA PHE A 252 -19.54 -16.13 -0.13
C PHE A 252 -18.58 -15.60 0.92
N LYS A 253 -17.60 -16.41 1.29
CA LYS A 253 -16.50 -16.03 2.17
C LYS A 253 -15.21 -16.00 1.38
N VAL A 254 -14.47 -14.91 1.48
CA VAL A 254 -13.09 -14.80 1.01
C VAL A 254 -12.18 -14.77 2.22
N THR A 255 -11.19 -15.66 2.27
CA THR A 255 -10.15 -15.64 3.30
C THR A 255 -8.83 -15.27 2.63
N PHE A 256 -8.16 -14.24 3.14
CA PHE A 256 -6.78 -13.91 2.81
C PHE A 256 -5.89 -14.29 3.98
N ARG A 257 -4.77 -14.98 3.72
CA ARG A 257 -3.78 -15.34 4.74
C ARG A 257 -2.36 -15.09 4.25
N SER A 258 -1.57 -14.40 5.07
CA SER A 258 -0.13 -14.21 4.88
C SER A 258 0.71 -14.91 5.96
N ASN A 259 1.94 -15.26 5.59
CA ASN A 259 2.98 -15.88 6.42
C ASN A 259 3.93 -14.82 7.04
N ASP A 260 5.02 -15.30 7.63
CA ASP A 260 6.06 -14.53 8.33
C ASP A 260 7.20 -14.02 7.41
N ARG A 261 7.16 -14.33 6.11
CA ARG A 261 8.30 -14.20 5.19
C ARG A 261 8.20 -13.07 4.18
N LEU A 262 7.72 -13.35 2.98
CA LEU A 262 7.73 -12.43 1.86
C LEU A 262 6.32 -11.85 1.72
N ASP A 263 6.22 -10.66 1.12
CA ASP A 263 4.94 -9.99 0.92
C ASP A 263 4.80 -9.52 -0.53
N GLY A 264 3.56 -9.26 -0.92
CA GLY A 264 3.19 -8.72 -2.21
C GLY A 264 2.30 -7.48 -2.05
N THR A 265 1.95 -6.84 -3.16
CA THR A 265 1.06 -5.67 -3.15
C THR A 265 -0.42 -6.02 -2.91
N GLY A 266 -0.71 -7.32 -2.77
CA GLY A 266 -2.00 -7.86 -2.38
C GLY A 266 -3.00 -7.87 -3.51
N PHE A 267 -4.27 -7.63 -3.20
CA PHE A 267 -5.33 -7.69 -4.19
C PHE A 267 -6.30 -6.52 -4.07
N LYS A 268 -6.94 -6.22 -5.20
CA LYS A 268 -8.10 -5.32 -5.27
C LYS A 268 -9.16 -5.95 -6.17
N ALA A 269 -10.37 -6.01 -5.67
CA ALA A 269 -11.48 -6.63 -6.35
C ALA A 269 -12.75 -5.79 -6.27
N MET A 270 -13.60 -5.98 -7.27
CA MET A 270 -14.98 -5.50 -7.29
C MET A 270 -15.89 -6.66 -6.91
N TYR A 271 -16.96 -6.38 -6.18
CA TYR A 271 -18.03 -7.35 -5.93
C TYR A 271 -19.34 -6.85 -6.53
N GLN A 272 -20.18 -7.78 -6.94
CA GLN A 272 -21.57 -7.55 -7.35
C GLN A 272 -22.44 -8.66 -6.81
N PHE A 273 -23.61 -8.30 -6.29
CA PHE A 273 -24.70 -9.23 -6.02
C PHE A 273 -25.59 -9.26 -7.26
N LEU A 274 -25.70 -10.42 -7.89
CA LEU A 274 -26.44 -10.62 -9.14
C LEU A 274 -27.57 -11.61 -8.89
N GLU A 275 -28.74 -11.42 -9.50
CA GLU A 275 -29.77 -12.46 -9.46
C GLU A 275 -29.25 -13.74 -10.13
N ALA A 276 -29.64 -14.92 -9.66
CA ALA A 276 -29.15 -16.18 -10.21
C ALA A 276 -29.50 -16.40 -11.69
N THR A 277 -30.39 -15.58 -12.25
CA THR A 277 -30.75 -15.53 -13.68
C THR A 277 -29.96 -14.50 -14.49
N ASP A 278 -29.22 -13.60 -13.84
CA ASP A 278 -28.47 -12.53 -14.48
C ASP A 278 -27.05 -13.00 -14.82
N GLU A 279 -26.60 -12.76 -16.05
CA GLU A 279 -25.19 -12.91 -16.42
C GLU A 279 -24.40 -11.65 -16.02
N TYR A 280 -23.19 -11.81 -15.46
CA TYR A 280 -22.31 -10.69 -15.11
C TYR A 280 -22.01 -9.82 -16.35
N GLN A 281 -22.33 -8.53 -16.26
CA GLN A 281 -21.93 -7.53 -17.25
C GLN A 281 -20.77 -6.69 -16.70
N ALA A 282 -19.59 -6.83 -17.31
CA ALA A 282 -18.42 -6.02 -16.95
C ALA A 282 -18.74 -4.52 -17.06
N PRO A 283 -18.33 -3.67 -16.10
CA PRO A 283 -18.51 -2.23 -16.21
C PRO A 283 -17.82 -1.74 -17.49
N ILE A 284 -18.59 -1.14 -18.40
CA ILE A 284 -18.08 -0.56 -19.63
C ILE A 284 -17.22 0.64 -19.26
N PHE A 285 -15.89 0.46 -19.17
CA PHE A 285 -14.96 1.58 -19.22
C PHE A 285 -14.95 2.12 -20.65
N ASP A 286 -15.76 3.16 -20.86
CA ASP A 286 -16.02 3.74 -22.16
C ASP A 286 -14.78 4.46 -22.74
N LYS A 287 -13.85 3.67 -23.30
CA LYS A 287 -12.74 4.18 -24.13
C LYS A 287 -13.23 4.77 -25.46
N ALA A 288 -14.46 4.47 -25.87
CA ALA A 288 -15.02 4.95 -27.13
C ALA A 288 -15.41 6.44 -27.06
N SER A 289 -15.81 6.94 -25.89
CA SER A 289 -16.18 8.36 -25.70
C SER A 289 -15.00 9.33 -25.95
N LYS A 290 -13.76 8.96 -25.57
CA LYS A 290 -12.58 9.79 -25.84
C LYS A 290 -12.18 9.80 -27.31
N SER A 291 -12.25 8.66 -27.98
CA SER A 291 -11.93 8.57 -29.42
C SER A 291 -12.92 9.38 -30.26
N LEU A 292 -14.22 9.29 -29.95
CA LEU A 292 -15.25 10.02 -30.66
C LEU A 292 -15.15 11.55 -30.42
N ARG A 293 -14.83 11.98 -29.20
CA ARG A 293 -14.59 13.40 -28.90
C ARG A 293 -13.38 13.97 -29.65
N LEU A 294 -12.25 13.24 -29.67
CA LEU A 294 -11.08 13.67 -30.45
C LEU A 294 -11.39 13.75 -31.95
N PHE A 295 -12.15 12.79 -32.48
CA PHE A 295 -12.50 12.78 -33.91
C PHE A 295 -13.41 13.96 -34.27
N VAL A 296 -14.39 14.28 -33.43
CA VAL A 296 -15.30 15.41 -33.63
C VAL A 296 -14.53 16.75 -33.52
N GLU A 297 -13.61 16.90 -32.56
CA GLU A 297 -12.77 18.10 -32.45
C GLU A 297 -11.85 18.31 -33.67
N LEU A 298 -11.24 17.24 -34.18
CA LEU A 298 -10.41 17.28 -35.40
C LEU A 298 -11.22 17.67 -36.65
N VAL A 299 -12.45 17.18 -36.78
CA VAL A 299 -13.34 17.54 -37.89
C VAL A 299 -13.78 19.01 -37.77
N LEU A 300 -14.14 19.49 -36.57
CA LEU A 300 -14.48 20.90 -36.35
C LEU A 300 -13.32 21.85 -36.67
N LEU A 301 -12.09 21.52 -36.26
CA LEU A 301 -10.90 22.32 -36.57
C LEU A 301 -10.62 22.38 -38.07
N SER A 302 -10.80 21.29 -38.80
CA SER A 302 -10.59 21.28 -40.26
C SER A 302 -11.67 22.06 -41.02
N VAL A 303 -12.93 22.01 -40.58
CA VAL A 303 -14.02 22.83 -41.14
C VAL A 303 -13.81 24.32 -40.86
N ILE A 304 -13.35 24.68 -39.66
CA ILE A 304 -13.03 26.07 -39.31
C ILE A 304 -11.83 26.57 -40.14
N ALA A 305 -10.77 25.76 -40.28
CA ALA A 305 -9.60 26.11 -41.07
C ALA A 305 -9.94 26.32 -42.56
N THR A 306 -10.77 25.44 -43.14
CA THR A 306 -11.23 25.58 -44.53
C THR A 306 -12.15 26.79 -44.71
N HIS A 307 -12.98 27.12 -43.71
CA HIS A 307 -13.82 28.32 -43.78
C HIS A 307 -13.01 29.62 -43.67
N LEU A 308 -12.02 29.67 -42.77
CA LEU A 308 -11.09 30.79 -42.63
C LEU A 308 -10.21 30.96 -43.88
N HIS A 309 -9.73 29.85 -44.47
CA HIS A 309 -8.96 29.91 -45.70
C HIS A 309 -9.78 30.48 -46.87
N ARG A 310 -11.09 30.19 -46.91
CA ARG A 310 -12.00 30.72 -47.94
C ARG A 310 -12.32 32.21 -47.75
N GLN A 311 -12.22 32.75 -46.54
CA GLN A 311 -12.42 34.18 -46.27
C GLN A 311 -11.15 35.03 -46.45
N LEU A 312 -9.96 34.42 -46.46
CA LEU A 312 -8.69 35.14 -46.64
C LEU A 312 -8.25 35.25 -48.12
N TYR A 313 -8.92 34.54 -49.04
CA TYR A 313 -8.54 34.47 -50.45
C TYR A 313 -9.68 34.84 -51.43
N HIS A 314 -10.74 35.48 -50.93
CA HIS A 314 -11.77 36.16 -51.72
C HIS A 314 -12.09 37.52 -51.12
#